data_AF-A0A4U5UIH5-F1
#
_entry.id   AF-A0A4U5UIH5-F1
#
_cell.length_a   1.000
_cell.length_b   1.000
_cell.length_c   1.000
_cell.angle_alpha   90.00
_cell.angle_beta   90.00
_cell.angle_gamma   90.00
#
_symmetry.space_group_name_H-M   'P 1'
#
loop_
_entity.id
_entity.type
_entity.pdbx_description
1 polymer ?
#
loop_
_entity_poly.entity_id
_entity_poly.type
_entity_poly.pdbx_seq_one_letter_code
_entity_poly.pdbx_strand_id
1 'polypeptide(L)'
;MHRRSQRTGGSRDAVSTNQESAALNCEHLLKTCRRKQIYYSDKYNDEEFEYRHVVLPKQLSKLVPTSHLMTEEEWRGLGVQQSQGWIHYMIHKPGQ
;
A
#
# COMPACT_ATOMS: atom_id res chain seq x y z
N MET A 1 -4.97 -4.05 -8.89
CA MET A 1 -3.53 -4.28 -9.14
C MET A 1 -2.89 -4.71 -7.83
N HIS A 2 -2.23 -5.86 -7.79
CA HIS A 2 -1.63 -6.46 -6.59
C HIS A 2 -0.09 -6.51 -6.78
N ARG A 3 0.65 -5.49 -6.37
CA ARG A 3 2.14 -5.41 -6.53
C ARG A 3 2.87 -6.29 -5.49
N ARG A 4 4.13 -6.77 -5.57
CA ARG A 4 4.72 -7.67 -4.53
C ARG A 4 6.09 -7.10 -3.84
N SER A 5 6.37 -7.04 -2.49
CA SER A 5 7.47 -6.58 -1.52
C SER A 5 7.78 -7.08 0.02
N GLN A 6 8.82 -7.84 0.47
CA GLN A 6 9.05 -8.41 1.87
C GLN A 6 10.04 -7.87 2.97
N ARG A 7 9.89 -8.42 4.24
CA ARG A 7 10.52 -8.28 5.60
C ARG A 7 9.59 -8.57 6.86
N THR A 8 10.20 -8.85 8.01
CA THR A 8 9.70 -9.51 9.24
C THR A 8 9.34 -8.62 10.46
N GLY A 9 8.23 -8.95 11.15
CA GLY A 9 8.14 -9.33 12.58
C GLY A 9 8.05 -8.33 13.76
N GLY A 10 6.87 -8.30 14.44
CA GLY A 10 6.66 -8.13 15.91
C GLY A 10 6.20 -6.73 16.41
N SER A 11 5.29 -6.51 17.36
CA SER A 11 4.35 -7.27 18.21
C SER A 11 3.26 -6.28 18.71
N ARG A 12 2.08 -6.78 19.12
CA ARG A 12 0.87 -6.02 19.52
C ARG A 12 0.82 -5.80 21.04
N ASP A 13 0.13 -4.75 21.49
CA ASP A 13 -0.66 -4.74 22.74
C ASP A 13 -1.72 -3.62 22.76
N ALA A 14 -2.64 -3.71 23.73
CA ALA A 14 -4.09 -3.50 23.66
C ALA A 14 -4.66 -2.08 23.93
N VAL A 15 -5.98 -1.97 23.67
CA VAL A 15 -6.90 -0.82 23.73
C VAL A 15 -7.31 -0.43 25.17
N SER A 16 -7.57 0.87 25.42
CA SER A 16 -8.53 1.32 26.45
C SER A 16 -9.06 2.74 26.17
N THR A 17 -10.17 3.08 26.81
CA THR A 17 -11.33 3.87 26.36
C THR A 17 -11.44 5.32 26.88
N ASN A 18 -12.29 6.10 26.20
CA ASN A 18 -13.12 7.25 26.66
C ASN A 18 -12.53 8.68 26.73
N GLN A 19 -12.89 9.52 25.75
CA GLN A 19 -13.20 10.96 25.94
C GLN A 19 -13.95 11.52 24.69
N GLU A 20 -15.27 11.34 24.64
CA GLU A 20 -16.16 11.93 23.61
C GLU A 20 -16.49 13.39 23.94
N SER A 21 -16.05 14.34 23.12
CA SER A 21 -16.80 15.59 22.81
C SER A 21 -16.01 16.64 21.98
N ALA A 22 -14.69 16.53 21.86
CA ALA A 22 -13.92 17.30 20.86
C ALA A 22 -13.69 16.54 19.54
N ALA A 23 -14.05 15.25 19.49
CA ALA A 23 -13.73 14.34 18.39
C ALA A 23 -14.64 14.48 17.16
N LEU A 24 -15.81 15.13 17.26
CA LEU A 24 -16.81 15.14 16.18
C LEU A 24 -16.43 16.01 14.97
N ASN A 25 -15.60 17.05 15.14
CA ASN A 25 -15.05 17.80 14.00
C ASN A 25 -13.79 17.15 13.41
N CYS A 26 -12.99 16.46 14.22
CA CYS A 26 -11.87 15.67 13.72
C CYS A 26 -12.35 14.41 13.01
N GLU A 27 -13.44 13.75 13.42
CA GLU A 27 -14.02 12.59 12.74
C GLU A 27 -14.46 12.90 11.30
N HIS A 28 -14.99 14.10 11.02
CA HIS A 28 -15.41 14.50 9.67
C HIS A 28 -14.21 14.89 8.78
N LEU A 29 -13.21 15.57 9.35
CA LEU A 29 -11.92 15.83 8.69
C LEU A 29 -11.10 14.55 8.49
N LEU A 30 -11.13 13.60 9.42
CA LEU A 30 -10.47 12.29 9.34
C LEU A 30 -11.23 11.32 8.41
N LYS A 31 -12.57 11.43 8.28
CA LYS A 31 -13.35 10.71 7.25
C LYS A 31 -12.98 11.17 5.84
N THR A 32 -12.62 12.44 5.67
CA THR A 32 -12.21 13.02 4.39
C THR A 32 -10.70 12.83 4.14
N CYS A 33 -9.88 12.74 5.19
CA CYS A 33 -8.48 12.28 5.11
C CYS A 33 -8.34 10.75 5.01
N ARG A 34 -9.45 10.00 5.10
CA ARG A 34 -9.47 8.53 5.00
C ARG A 34 -9.54 8.08 3.53
N ARG A 35 -8.43 7.45 3.12
CA ARG A 35 -8.31 6.39 2.09
C ARG A 35 -7.75 6.79 0.71
N LYS A 36 -6.65 7.54 0.70
CA LYS A 36 -5.56 7.29 -0.27
C LYS A 36 -4.53 6.30 0.30
N GLN A 37 -4.96 5.37 1.14
CA GLN A 37 -4.04 4.41 1.75
C GLN A 37 -3.76 3.31 0.73
N ILE A 38 -2.56 3.39 0.15
CA ILE A 38 -1.95 2.29 -0.56
C ILE A 38 -1.80 1.15 0.44
N TYR A 39 -2.40 -0.01 0.15
CA TYR A 39 -2.29 -1.18 1.01
C TYR A 39 -1.04 -1.97 0.64
N TYR A 40 -0.31 -2.44 1.64
CA TYR A 40 0.86 -3.30 1.49
C TYR A 40 0.53 -4.63 2.18
N SER A 41 0.72 -5.77 1.51
CA SER A 41 0.50 -7.05 2.18
C SER A 41 1.64 -7.42 3.12
N ASP A 42 1.57 -8.64 3.63
CA ASP A 42 2.71 -9.30 4.21
C ASP A 42 3.64 -9.87 3.16
N LYS A 43 4.77 -10.25 3.70
CA LYS A 43 6.07 -10.32 3.13
C LYS A 43 6.38 -11.86 3.02
N TYR A 44 6.36 -12.50 1.83
CA TYR A 44 6.55 -13.96 1.61
C TYR A 44 7.65 -14.38 0.57
N ASN A 45 8.61 -15.24 0.95
CA ASN A 45 9.87 -15.57 0.21
C ASN A 45 9.78 -16.88 -0.60
N ASP A 46 10.63 -17.02 -1.62
CA ASP A 46 11.10 -18.31 -2.13
C ASP A 46 12.62 -18.47 -1.88
N GLU A 47 13.29 -19.35 -2.63
CA GLU A 47 14.73 -19.64 -2.49
C GLU A 47 15.64 -18.51 -3.01
N GLU A 48 15.15 -17.66 -3.92
CA GLU A 48 15.95 -16.67 -4.64
C GLU A 48 15.53 -15.22 -4.37
N PHE A 49 14.25 -14.97 -4.09
CA PHE A 49 13.68 -13.62 -4.13
C PHE A 49 12.64 -13.28 -3.07
N GLU A 50 12.43 -11.96 -2.98
CA GLU A 50 11.57 -11.31 -2.01
C GLU A 50 10.25 -10.72 -2.64
N TYR A 51 9.02 -10.98 -2.16
CA TYR A 51 7.68 -10.57 -2.69
C TYR A 51 6.48 -10.27 -1.69
N ARG A 52 5.47 -9.42 -1.99
CA ARG A 52 4.33 -8.83 -1.12
C ARG A 52 3.42 -7.72 -1.71
N HIS A 53 2.14 -7.98 -1.81
CA HIS A 53 1.07 -7.05 -2.18
C HIS A 53 1.32 -5.54 -2.14
N VAL A 54 1.10 -4.75 -3.20
CA VAL A 54 0.73 -3.34 -3.08
C VAL A 54 -0.52 -3.11 -3.90
N VAL A 55 -1.58 -2.74 -3.20
CA VAL A 55 -2.87 -2.47 -3.79
C VAL A 55 -3.08 -0.96 -3.79
N LEU A 56 -3.16 -0.42 -5.00
CA LEU A 56 -3.42 1.00 -5.20
C LEU A 56 -4.93 1.28 -5.10
N PRO A 57 -5.31 2.43 -4.51
CA PRO A 57 -6.66 2.97 -4.64
C PRO A 57 -7.08 3.09 -6.11
N LYS A 58 -8.38 2.94 -6.40
CA LYS A 58 -8.96 2.98 -7.76
C LYS A 58 -8.60 4.25 -8.55
N GLN A 59 -8.34 5.36 -7.87
CA GLN A 59 -7.94 6.62 -8.49
C GLN A 59 -6.49 6.56 -9.00
N LEU A 60 -5.57 5.99 -8.20
CA LEU A 60 -4.16 5.86 -8.56
C LEU A 60 -3.91 4.71 -9.55
N SER A 61 -4.71 3.65 -9.49
CA SER A 61 -4.57 2.51 -10.40
C SER A 61 -4.77 2.88 -11.88
N LYS A 62 -5.47 3.98 -12.17
CA LYS A 62 -5.66 4.50 -13.53
C LYS A 62 -4.40 5.16 -14.10
N LEU A 63 -3.48 5.58 -13.24
CA LEU A 63 -2.21 6.21 -13.62
C LEU A 63 -1.11 5.17 -13.89
N VAL A 64 -1.35 3.89 -13.58
CA VAL A 64 -0.38 2.84 -13.82
C VAL A 64 -0.33 2.54 -15.32
N PRO A 65 0.85 2.63 -15.96
CA PRO A 65 0.99 2.30 -17.37
C PRO A 65 0.65 0.83 -17.63
N THR A 66 0.01 0.58 -18.77
CA THR A 66 -0.28 -0.79 -19.25
C THR A 66 0.70 -1.26 -20.31
N SER A 67 1.52 -0.36 -20.85
CA SER A 67 2.50 -0.64 -21.90
C SER A 67 3.83 -1.18 -21.38
N HIS A 68 4.19 -0.89 -20.13
CA HIS A 68 5.48 -1.27 -19.55
C HIS A 68 5.41 -1.42 -18.02
N LEU A 69 6.40 -2.10 -17.46
CA LEU A 69 6.63 -2.18 -16.01
C LEU A 69 7.24 -0.88 -15.51
N MET A 70 6.89 -0.49 -14.28
CA MET A 70 7.30 0.79 -13.71
C MET A 70 8.70 0.74 -13.11
N THR A 71 9.51 1.78 -13.35
CA THR A 71 10.79 2.00 -12.66
C THR A 71 10.57 2.41 -11.20
N GLU A 72 11.66 2.45 -10.43
CA GLU A 72 11.62 2.91 -9.03
C GLU A 72 11.05 4.32 -8.89
N GLU A 73 11.47 5.23 -9.75
CA GLU A 73 11.01 6.62 -9.77
C GLU A 73 9.51 6.70 -10.07
N GLU A 74 9.02 5.93 -11.04
CA GLU A 74 7.62 5.97 -11.46
C GLU A 74 6.68 5.48 -10.36
N TRP A 75 6.99 4.34 -9.72
CA TRP A 75 6.12 3.85 -8.66
C TRP A 75 6.24 4.67 -7.37
N ARG A 76 7.38 5.33 -7.12
CA ARG A 76 7.51 6.32 -6.03
C ARG A 76 6.69 7.57 -6.32
N GLY A 77 6.63 8.00 -7.58
CA GLY A 77 5.80 9.12 -8.04
C GLY A 77 4.30 8.90 -7.81
N LEU A 78 3.83 7.65 -7.86
CA LEU A 78 2.45 7.29 -7.48
C LEU A 78 2.19 7.29 -5.96
N GLY A 79 3.20 7.62 -5.16
CA GLY A 79 3.13 7.65 -3.70
C GLY A 79 3.39 6.29 -3.04
N VAL A 80 3.83 5.28 -3.78
CA VAL A 80 4.21 4.01 -3.16
C VAL A 80 5.54 4.18 -2.44
N GLN A 81 5.59 3.79 -1.18
CA GLN A 81 6.75 3.95 -0.31
C GLN A 81 7.26 2.59 0.13
N GLN A 82 8.49 2.27 -0.26
CA GLN A 82 9.18 1.05 0.14
C GLN A 82 10.68 1.33 0.30
N SER A 83 11.40 0.38 0.89
CA SER A 83 12.87 0.40 0.92
C SER A 83 13.45 0.39 -0.50
N GLN A 84 14.76 0.59 -0.63
CA GLN A 84 15.44 0.44 -1.92
C GLN A 84 15.45 -1.03 -2.38
N GLY A 85 15.54 -1.26 -3.70
CA GLY A 85 15.72 -2.60 -4.29
C GLY A 85 14.42 -3.28 -4.75
N TRP A 86 13.27 -2.63 -4.61
CA TRP A 86 11.98 -3.18 -5.03
C TRP A 86 11.73 -3.02 -6.53
N ILE A 87 11.64 -4.14 -7.26
CA ILE A 87 11.35 -4.15 -8.70
C ILE A 87 9.86 -4.45 -8.94
N HIS A 88 9.23 -3.66 -9.80
CA HIS A 88 7.87 -3.94 -10.27
C HIS A 88 7.94 -4.99 -11.38
N TYR A 89 7.71 -6.26 -11.05
CA TYR A 89 7.98 -7.38 -11.96
C TYR A 89 6.75 -7.88 -12.76
N MET A 90 5.53 -7.46 -12.41
CA MET A 90 4.31 -7.94 -13.06
C MET A 90 3.14 -6.97 -12.93
N ILE A 91 2.41 -6.77 -14.02
CA ILE A 91 1.10 -6.08 -14.01
C ILE A 91 0.00 -7.12 -13.84
N HIS A 92 -0.67 -7.09 -12.70
CA HIS A 92 -1.83 -7.95 -12.45
C HIS A 92 -3.15 -7.16 -12.58
N LYS A 93 -4.00 -7.58 -13.52
CA LYS A 93 -5.37 -7.08 -13.73
C LYS A 93 -6.38 -8.08 -13.15
N PRO A 94 -6.85 -7.90 -11.90
CA PRO A 94 -7.91 -8.76 -11.37
C PRO A 94 -9.23 -8.41 -12.07
N GLY A 95 -9.78 -9.35 -12.86
CA GLY A 95 -11.11 -9.23 -13.47
C GLY A 95 -11.16 -8.66 -14.90
N GLN A 96 -10.22 -9.03 -15.77
CA GLN A 96 -10.61 -9.33 -17.16
C GLN A 96 -10.84 -10.83 -17.29
#